data_AF-A0A836QR92-F1
#
_entry.id   AF-A0A836QR92-F1
#
_cell.length_a   1.000
_cell.length_b   1.000
_cell.length_c   1.000
_cell.angle_alpha   90.00
_cell.angle_beta   90.00
_cell.angle_gamma   90.00
#
_symmetry.space_group_name_H-M   'P 1'
#
loop_
_entity.id
_entity.type
_entity.pdbx_description
1 polymer ?
#
loop_
_entity_poly.entity_id
_entity_poly.type
_entity_poly.pdbx_seq_one_letter_code
_entity_poly.pdbx_strand_id
1 'polypeptide(L)'
;HGKWLLRSWLGKQLPAAKPFSRKRGFTVPVGEWIRARGQQLGDLVAAQPGVKALCRSGSVAPLFQSRNKHAGQAAWVLLFFSLWYRRHILNLTPEGDVFDCLSSSAEC
;
A
#
# COMPACT_ATOMS: atom_id res chain seq x y z
N HIS A 1 16.32 -9.34 -21.37
CA HIS A 1 17.71 -9.46 -20.87
C HIS A 1 18.38 -8.13 -20.40
N GLY A 2 17.64 -7.02 -20.18
CA GLY A 2 18.24 -5.68 -20.03
C GLY A 2 19.13 -5.39 -18.80
N LYS A 3 19.10 -6.21 -17.74
CA LYS A 3 19.90 -5.95 -16.51
C LYS A 3 21.29 -6.61 -16.51
N TRP A 4 21.64 -7.34 -17.57
CA TRP A 4 22.90 -8.10 -17.59
C TRP A 4 24.13 -7.19 -17.60
N LEU A 5 24.14 -6.15 -18.45
CA LEU A 5 25.26 -5.21 -18.53
C LEU A 5 25.51 -4.48 -17.20
N LEU A 6 24.44 -4.01 -16.54
CA LEU A 6 24.50 -3.39 -15.22
C LEU A 6 25.07 -4.35 -14.16
N ARG A 7 24.64 -5.62 -14.18
CA ARG A 7 25.15 -6.66 -13.26
C ARG A 7 26.63 -6.97 -13.52
N SER A 8 27.07 -7.01 -14.77
CA SER A 8 28.46 -7.22 -15.15
C SER A 8 29.36 -6.06 -14.72
N TRP A 9 28.91 -4.81 -14.88
CA TRP A 9 29.62 -3.63 -14.40
C TRP A 9 29.72 -3.61 -12.87
N LEU A 10 28.60 -3.86 -12.16
CA LEU A 10 28.58 -4.00 -10.69
C LEU A 10 29.52 -5.11 -10.20
N GLY A 11 29.66 -6.19 -10.98
CA GLY A 11 30.56 -7.29 -10.61
C GLY A 11 32.03 -6.86 -10.56
N LYS A 12 32.40 -5.86 -11.37
CA LYS A 12 33.75 -5.27 -11.39
C LYS A 12 33.90 -4.14 -10.37
N GLN A 13 32.93 -3.22 -10.32
CA GLN A 13 33.04 -1.99 -9.53
C GLN A 13 32.57 -2.13 -8.07
N LEU A 14 31.70 -3.10 -7.77
CA LEU A 14 31.21 -3.36 -6.41
C LEU A 14 30.98 -4.88 -6.18
N PRO A 15 32.05 -5.68 -6.05
CA PRO A 15 31.94 -7.13 -5.90
C PRO A 15 31.10 -7.57 -4.70
N ALA A 16 31.12 -6.79 -3.60
CA ALA A 16 30.33 -7.03 -2.39
C ALA A 16 28.80 -7.07 -2.64
N ALA A 17 28.32 -6.40 -3.69
CA ALA A 17 26.90 -6.43 -4.06
C ALA A 17 26.45 -7.81 -4.57
N LYS A 18 27.38 -8.67 -5.02
CA LYS A 18 27.09 -10.00 -5.60
C LYS A 18 25.94 -9.93 -6.64
N PRO A 19 26.07 -9.13 -7.72
CA PRO A 19 24.95 -8.71 -8.57
C PRO A 19 24.20 -9.84 -9.29
N PHE A 20 24.85 -11.00 -9.48
CA PHE A 20 24.26 -12.20 -10.07
C PHE A 20 23.61 -13.15 -9.05
N SER A 21 23.76 -12.91 -7.75
CA SER A 21 23.11 -13.70 -6.71
C SER A 21 21.59 -13.45 -6.68
N ARG A 22 20.86 -14.31 -5.95
CA ARG A 22 19.42 -14.10 -5.70
C ARG A 22 19.20 -12.72 -5.08
N LYS A 23 18.07 -12.09 -5.43
CA LYS A 23 17.70 -10.77 -4.90
C LYS A 23 17.71 -10.85 -3.37
N ARG A 24 18.54 -10.01 -2.74
CA ARG A 24 18.55 -9.80 -1.30
C ARG A 24 17.78 -8.51 -1.02
N GLY A 25 16.90 -8.57 -0.04
CA GLY A 25 16.10 -7.44 0.41
C GLY A 25 15.45 -7.80 1.72
N PHE A 26 14.78 -6.83 2.32
CA PHE A 26 13.95 -7.03 3.49
C PHE A 26 12.49 -6.83 3.10
N THR A 27 11.61 -7.56 3.76
CA THR A 27 10.17 -7.34 3.64
C THR A 27 9.79 -6.27 4.66
N VAL A 28 9.17 -5.18 4.20
CA VAL A 28 8.53 -4.23 5.12
C VAL A 28 7.27 -4.89 5.68
N PRO A 29 7.05 -4.90 7.02
CA PRO A 29 5.93 -5.58 7.66
C PRO A 29 4.62 -4.79 7.53
N VAL A 30 4.29 -4.36 6.31
CA VAL A 30 3.12 -3.53 6.01
C VAL A 30 1.83 -4.23 6.44
N GLY A 31 1.71 -5.54 6.20
CA GLY A 31 0.52 -6.29 6.62
C GLY A 31 0.33 -6.31 8.13
N GLU A 32 1.42 -6.34 8.89
CA GLU A 32 1.36 -6.26 10.35
C GLU A 32 0.97 -4.85 10.81
N TRP A 33 1.53 -3.82 10.19
CA TRP A 33 1.15 -2.44 10.45
C TRP A 33 -0.33 -2.17 10.16
N ILE A 34 -0.85 -2.64 9.01
CA ILE A 34 -2.28 -2.55 8.67
C ILE A 34 -3.12 -3.21 9.76
N ARG A 35 -2.78 -4.45 10.13
CA ARG A 35 -3.51 -5.20 11.16
C ARG A 35 -3.52 -4.47 12.50
N ALA A 36 -2.38 -3.90 12.91
CA ALA A 36 -2.25 -3.16 14.16
C ALA A 36 -3.06 -1.84 14.19
N ARG A 37 -3.53 -1.38 13.04
CA ARG A 37 -4.39 -0.19 12.87
C ARG A 37 -5.68 -0.52 12.15
N GLY A 38 -6.09 -1.79 12.14
CA GLY A 38 -7.09 -2.32 11.21
C GLY A 38 -8.47 -1.70 11.37
N GLN A 39 -8.91 -1.43 12.60
CA GLN A 39 -10.18 -0.76 12.84
C GLN A 39 -10.18 0.65 12.22
N GLN A 40 -9.23 1.50 12.65
CA GLN A 40 -9.12 2.88 12.19
C GLN A 40 -8.93 2.98 10.67
N LEU A 41 -8.02 2.17 10.09
CA LEU A 41 -7.81 2.14 8.65
C LEU A 41 -9.04 1.64 7.90
N GLY A 42 -9.69 0.59 8.41
CA GLY A 42 -10.88 0.02 7.80
C GLY A 42 -12.03 1.01 7.70
N ASP A 43 -12.27 1.76 8.76
CA ASP A 43 -13.33 2.78 8.81
C ASP A 43 -13.01 3.94 7.87
N LEU A 44 -11.79 4.47 7.92
CA LEU A 44 -11.35 5.56 7.05
C LEU A 44 -11.36 5.17 5.57
N VAL A 45 -10.92 3.96 5.23
CA VAL A 45 -10.94 3.46 3.84
C VAL A 45 -12.36 3.20 3.36
N ALA A 46 -13.24 2.63 4.20
CA ALA A 46 -14.65 2.42 3.86
C ALA A 46 -15.41 3.74 3.64
N ALA A 47 -14.98 4.82 4.30
CA ALA A 47 -15.57 6.14 4.16
C ALA A 47 -15.23 6.83 2.82
N GLN A 48 -14.21 6.36 2.09
CA GLN A 48 -13.72 7.08 0.91
C GLN A 48 -14.72 7.07 -0.26
N PRO A 49 -14.90 8.20 -0.97
CA PRO A 49 -15.82 8.30 -2.10
C PRO A 49 -15.58 7.24 -3.18
N GLY A 50 -14.32 7.03 -3.58
CA GLY A 50 -13.95 6.02 -4.57
C GLY A 50 -14.25 4.59 -4.13
N VAL A 51 -14.16 4.30 -2.83
CA VAL A 51 -14.46 2.98 -2.27
C VAL A 51 -15.96 2.77 -2.16
N LYS A 52 -16.71 3.76 -1.66
CA LYS A 52 -18.18 3.73 -1.60
C LYS A 52 -18.82 3.50 -2.97
N ALA A 53 -18.23 4.04 -4.02
CA ALA A 53 -18.71 3.86 -5.39
C ALA A 53 -18.51 2.44 -5.95
N LEU A 54 -17.52 1.68 -5.43
CA LEU A 54 -17.10 0.39 -6.00
C LEU A 54 -17.38 -0.81 -5.10
N CYS A 55 -17.53 -0.59 -3.79
CA CYS A 55 -17.63 -1.64 -2.78
C CYS A 55 -19.01 -1.65 -2.11
N ARG A 56 -19.43 -2.84 -1.65
CA ARG A 56 -20.65 -2.97 -0.87
C ARG A 56 -20.46 -2.34 0.51
N SER A 57 -21.49 -1.66 1.00
CA SER A 57 -21.47 -1.10 2.35
C SER A 57 -21.20 -2.20 3.39
N GLY A 58 -20.35 -1.90 4.37
CA GLY A 58 -19.96 -2.82 5.44
C GLY A 58 -18.97 -3.93 5.06
N SER A 59 -18.65 -4.13 3.77
CA SER A 59 -17.74 -5.23 3.38
C SER A 59 -16.25 -4.89 3.52
N VAL A 60 -15.92 -3.61 3.65
CA VAL A 60 -14.52 -3.13 3.59
C VAL A 60 -13.82 -3.21 4.94
N ALA A 61 -14.40 -2.64 6.01
CA ALA A 61 -13.78 -2.61 7.33
C ALA A 61 -13.36 -4.00 7.88
N PRO A 62 -14.14 -5.10 7.68
CA PRO A 62 -13.72 -6.43 8.12
C PRO A 62 -12.43 -6.95 7.46
N LEU A 63 -12.11 -6.49 6.24
CA LEU A 63 -10.89 -6.91 5.53
C LEU A 63 -9.62 -6.46 6.25
N PHE A 64 -9.65 -5.30 6.90
CA PHE A 64 -8.53 -4.71 7.61
C PHE A 64 -8.25 -5.37 8.97
N GLN A 65 -9.22 -6.10 9.51
CA GLN A 65 -9.11 -6.81 10.78
C GLN A 65 -8.81 -8.30 10.61
N SER A 66 -9.03 -8.83 9.40
CA SER A 66 -8.83 -10.23 9.09
C SER A 66 -7.35 -10.63 9.09
N ARG A 67 -7.06 -11.83 9.62
CA ARG A 67 -5.73 -12.48 9.53
C ARG A 67 -5.53 -13.28 8.25
N ASN A 68 -6.54 -13.34 7.38
CA ASN A 68 -6.48 -14.07 6.12
C ASN A 68 -5.57 -13.34 5.12
N LYS A 69 -4.66 -14.05 4.46
CA LYS A 69 -3.72 -13.49 3.47
C LYS A 69 -4.42 -12.75 2.32
N HIS A 70 -5.50 -13.30 1.80
CA HIS A 70 -6.26 -12.68 0.71
C HIS A 70 -6.97 -11.41 1.19
N ALA A 71 -7.50 -11.40 2.42
CA ALA A 71 -8.08 -10.21 3.02
C ALA A 71 -7.03 -9.12 3.25
N GLY A 72 -5.83 -9.47 3.74
CA GLY A 72 -4.73 -8.52 3.88
C GLY A 72 -4.27 -7.92 2.54
N GLN A 73 -4.23 -8.74 1.48
CA GLN A 73 -3.95 -8.24 0.14
C GLN A 73 -5.06 -7.30 -0.37
N ALA A 74 -6.33 -7.62 -0.13
CA ALA A 74 -7.45 -6.75 -0.49
C ALA A 74 -7.41 -5.43 0.29
N ALA A 75 -7.11 -5.47 1.60
CA ALA A 75 -6.95 -4.28 2.43
C ALA A 75 -5.81 -3.38 1.91
N TRP A 76 -4.68 -3.95 1.50
CA TRP A 76 -3.59 -3.20 0.88
C TRP A 76 -4.00 -2.53 -0.43
N VAL A 77 -4.70 -3.27 -1.30
CA VAL A 77 -5.19 -2.75 -2.59
C VAL A 77 -6.17 -1.60 -2.36
N LEU A 78 -7.12 -1.74 -1.44
CA LEU A 78 -8.11 -0.71 -1.13
C LEU A 78 -7.47 0.52 -0.48
N LEU A 79 -6.52 0.33 0.45
CA LEU A 79 -5.76 1.43 1.04
C LEU A 79 -5.01 2.23 -0.03
N PHE A 80 -4.26 1.54 -0.90
CA PHE A 80 -3.51 2.21 -1.96
C PHE A 80 -4.44 2.89 -2.96
N PHE A 81 -5.53 2.21 -3.34
CA PHE A 81 -6.55 2.77 -4.23
C PHE A 81 -7.16 4.05 -3.65
N SER A 82 -7.50 4.07 -2.36
CA SER A 82 -8.03 5.26 -1.68
C SER A 82 -7.06 6.44 -1.75
N LEU A 83 -5.79 6.22 -1.46
CA LEU A 83 -4.76 7.27 -1.52
C LEU A 83 -4.53 7.75 -2.96
N TRP A 84 -4.52 6.83 -3.92
CA TRP A 84 -4.42 7.14 -5.34
C TRP A 84 -5.62 7.96 -5.83
N TYR A 85 -6.84 7.53 -5.50
CA TYR A 85 -8.08 8.19 -5.90
C TYR A 85 -8.14 9.60 -5.34
N ARG A 86 -7.80 9.77 -4.05
CA ARG A 86 -7.65 11.08 -3.41
C ARG A 86 -6.71 11.99 -4.19
N ARG A 87 -5.52 11.51 -4.56
CA ARG A 87 -4.51 12.33 -5.26
C ARG A 87 -4.88 12.65 -6.70
N HIS A 88 -5.44 11.70 -7.43
CA HIS A 88 -5.57 11.78 -8.89
C HIS A 88 -6.98 12.10 -9.38
N ILE A 89 -8.01 11.77 -8.60
CA ILE A 89 -9.40 12.06 -8.95
C ILE A 89 -9.90 13.28 -8.18
N LEU A 90 -9.64 13.33 -6.87
CA LEU A 90 -10.03 14.48 -6.03
C LEU A 90 -9.01 15.63 -6.07
N ASN A 91 -7.84 15.44 -6.70
CA ASN A 91 -6.76 16.43 -6.79
C ASN A 91 -6.28 17.00 -5.45
N LEU A 92 -6.41 16.25 -4.36
CA LEU A 92 -5.99 16.69 -3.04
C LEU A 92 -4.49 16.50 -2.83
N THR A 93 -3.82 17.51 -2.27
CA THR A 93 -2.40 17.48 -1.89
C THR A 93 -2.20 16.53 -0.70
N PRO A 94 -1.16 15.69 -0.70
CA PRO A 94 -0.83 14.88 0.47
C PRO A 94 -0.25 15.79 1.55
N GLU A 95 -0.94 15.89 2.67
CA GLU A 95 -0.54 16.65 3.85
C GLU A 95 -0.60 15.72 5.06
N GLY A 96 0.41 15.80 5.93
CA GLY A 96 0.54 14.91 7.08
C GLY A 96 0.84 13.45 6.69
N ASP A 97 0.33 12.52 7.50
CA ASP A 97 0.51 11.10 7.31
C ASP A 97 -0.67 10.42 6.57
N VAL A 98 -0.67 9.08 6.52
CA VAL A 98 -1.71 8.30 5.85
C VAL A 98 -3.10 8.53 6.48
N PHE A 99 -3.18 8.66 7.80
CA PHE A 99 -4.44 8.88 8.50
C PHE A 99 -4.95 10.29 8.26
N ASP A 100 -4.07 11.29 8.27
CA ASP A 100 -4.42 12.67 7.94
C ASP A 100 -4.99 12.76 6.51
N CYS A 101 -4.29 12.14 5.56
CA CYS A 101 -4.73 12.08 4.16
C CYS A 101 -6.10 11.40 4.00
N LEU A 102 -6.32 10.26 4.65
CA LEU A 102 -7.59 9.55 4.54
C LEU A 102 -8.73 10.28 5.25
N SER A 103 -8.46 10.93 6.38
CA SER A 103 -9.47 11.69 7.12
C SER A 103 -9.95 12.89 6.29
N SER A 104 -9.02 13.62 5.65
CA SER A 104 -9.35 14.81 4.87
C SER A 104 -10.29 14.54 3.69
N SER A 105 -10.27 13.34 3.11
CA SER A 105 -11.11 12.97 1.96
C SER A 105 -12.31 12.10 2.33
N ALA A 106 -12.44 11.69 3.59
CA ALA A 106 -13.63 11.01 4.10
C ALA A 106 -14.80 11.99 4.36
N GLU A 107 -14.49 13.28 4.54
CA GLU A 107 -15.45 14.35 4.83
C GLU A 107 -16.03 15.02 3.57
N CYS A 108 -15.46 14.75 2.40
CA CYS A 108 -15.97 15.21 1.09
C CYS A 108 -17.12 14.32 0.58
#